data_AF-A0A4P7NVS6-F1
#
_entry.id   AF-A0A4P7NVS6-F1
#
_cell.length_a   1.000
_cell.length_b   1.000
_cell.length_c   1.000
_cell.angle_alpha   90.00
_cell.angle_beta   90.00
_cell.angle_gamma   90.00
#
_symmetry.space_group_name_H-M   'P 1'
#
loop_
_entity.id
_entity.type
_entity.pdbx_description
1 polymer ?
#
loop_
_entity_poly.entity_id
_entity_poly.type
_entity_poly.pdbx_seq_one_letter_code
_entity_poly.pdbx_strand_id
1 'polypeptide(L)'
;MNNRCKRNASGKQPAKQRIRLRCNWKDCRYNAAILNELETHVRQHRKCPKGDCPWEGTEDGKEKERHVWNTHRIWAVKNKYSSIGGECPTCGAKFARKDYVVRHQRRKHGG
;
A
#
# COMPACT_ATOMS: atom_id res chain seq x y z
N MET A 1 -32.16 50.61 -10.90
CA MET A 1 -30.78 51.10 -11.09
C MET A 1 -29.83 50.40 -10.12
N ASN A 2 -28.77 49.78 -10.67
CA ASN A 2 -27.41 49.55 -10.16
C ASN A 2 -27.14 49.40 -8.65
N ASN A 3 -26.59 48.24 -8.24
CA ASN A 3 -25.30 48.25 -7.54
C ASN A 3 -24.51 46.92 -7.59
N ARG A 4 -23.71 46.80 -8.65
CA ARG A 4 -22.32 46.32 -8.75
C ARG A 4 -21.75 45.47 -7.58
N CYS A 5 -21.85 44.14 -7.67
CA CYS A 5 -21.00 43.23 -6.91
C CYS A 5 -19.54 43.34 -7.38
N LYS A 6 -18.66 43.70 -6.44
CA LYS A 6 -17.21 43.76 -6.64
C LYS A 6 -16.66 42.35 -6.88
N ARG A 7 -16.12 42.14 -8.07
CA ARG A 7 -15.30 40.98 -8.45
C ARG A 7 -14.00 41.04 -7.64
N ASN A 8 -13.77 40.07 -6.76
CA ASN A 8 -12.48 39.91 -6.08
C ASN A 8 -11.56 38.99 -6.88
N ALA A 9 -10.31 39.46 -6.95
CA ALA A 9 -9.26 39.08 -7.88
C ALA A 9 -8.88 37.58 -7.80
N SER A 10 -8.79 36.96 -8.98
CA SER A 10 -8.08 35.70 -9.20
C SER A 10 -6.60 35.92 -8.91
N GLY A 11 -6.14 35.43 -7.75
CA GLY A 11 -4.73 35.37 -7.39
C GLY A 11 -3.98 34.52 -8.40
N LYS A 12 -3.19 35.17 -9.25
CA LYS A 12 -2.22 34.52 -10.14
C LYS A 12 -1.11 33.92 -9.27
N GLN A 13 -1.10 32.60 -9.08
CA GLN A 13 0.04 31.90 -8.49
C GLN A 13 1.04 31.52 -9.60
N PRO A 14 2.35 31.68 -9.37
CA PRO A 14 3.38 31.55 -10.39
C PRO A 14 3.53 30.09 -10.85
N ALA A 15 3.88 29.92 -12.12
CA ALA A 15 4.13 28.63 -12.77
C ALA A 15 5.40 27.95 -12.22
N LYS A 16 5.33 27.44 -10.98
CA LYS A 16 6.32 26.50 -10.45
C LYS A 16 5.97 25.13 -11.00
N GLN A 17 6.87 24.58 -11.80
CA GLN A 17 6.84 23.25 -12.40
C GLN A 17 6.16 22.25 -11.46
N ARG A 18 4.93 21.82 -11.80
CA ARG A 18 4.15 20.89 -10.97
C ARG A 18 4.86 19.54 -11.01
N ILE A 19 5.67 19.23 -10.00
CA ILE A 19 6.17 17.87 -9.78
C ILE A 19 4.92 17.00 -9.61
N ARG A 20 4.56 16.24 -10.65
CA ARG A 20 3.45 15.30 -10.60
C ARG A 20 3.98 14.04 -9.94
N LEU A 21 3.60 13.83 -8.69
CA LEU A 21 3.95 12.61 -7.97
C LEU A 21 2.95 11.53 -8.36
N ARG A 22 3.37 10.66 -9.28
CA ARG A 22 2.54 9.57 -9.81
C ARG A 22 2.51 8.41 -8.82
N CYS A 23 1.32 7.86 -8.59
CA CYS A 23 1.19 6.62 -7.85
C CYS A 23 1.82 5.45 -8.62
N ASN A 24 2.66 4.66 -7.94
CA ASN A 24 3.32 3.49 -8.52
C ASN A 24 2.46 2.20 -8.44
N TRP A 25 1.20 2.31 -8.05
CA TRP A 25 0.30 1.15 -7.94
C TRP A 25 -0.18 0.70 -9.33
N LYS A 26 -0.23 -0.62 -9.57
CA LYS A 26 -0.68 -1.17 -10.86
C LYS A 26 -2.13 -0.74 -11.11
N ASP A 27 -2.42 -0.31 -12.33
CA ASP A 27 -3.74 0.18 -12.75
C ASP A 27 -4.22 1.46 -12.03
N CYS A 28 -3.39 2.08 -11.18
CA CYS A 28 -3.68 3.38 -10.58
C CYS A 28 -3.12 4.52 -11.43
N ARG A 29 -4.00 5.45 -11.82
CA ARG A 29 -3.65 6.65 -12.60
C ARG A 29 -3.63 7.94 -11.76
N TYR A 30 -3.62 7.80 -10.43
CA TYR A 30 -3.60 8.95 -9.51
C TYR A 30 -2.27 9.72 -9.59
N ASN A 31 -2.37 11.04 -9.58
CA ASN A 31 -1.24 11.95 -9.52
C ASN A 31 -1.52 12.98 -8.43
N ALA A 32 -0.59 13.09 -7.48
CA ALA A 32 -0.67 14.07 -6.41
C ALA A 32 0.14 15.33 -6.75
N ALA A 33 -0.28 16.46 -6.19
CA ALA A 33 0.49 17.69 -6.26
C ALA A 33 1.60 17.75 -5.20
N ILE A 34 1.43 17.04 -4.09
CA ILE A 34 2.36 17.00 -2.95
C ILE A 34 2.50 15.58 -2.36
N LEU A 35 3.62 15.33 -1.66
CA LEU A 35 3.94 13.99 -1.14
C LEU A 35 2.90 13.47 -0.14
N ASN A 36 2.43 14.31 0.77
CA ASN A 36 1.44 13.93 1.79
C ASN A 36 0.10 13.42 1.18
N GLU A 37 -0.29 14.02 0.06
CA GLU A 37 -1.49 13.63 -0.69
C GLU A 37 -1.26 12.27 -1.39
N LEU A 38 -0.08 12.05 -1.99
CA LEU A 38 0.29 10.75 -2.55
C LEU A 38 0.35 9.67 -1.46
N GLU A 39 0.90 9.99 -0.30
CA GLU A 39 1.01 9.04 0.82
C GLU A 39 -0.36 8.63 1.34
N THR A 40 -1.24 9.61 1.58
CA THR A 40 -2.63 9.35 1.97
C THR A 40 -3.36 8.48 0.94
N HIS A 41 -3.16 8.77 -0.34
CA HIS A 41 -3.70 7.94 -1.42
C HIS A 41 -3.13 6.52 -1.41
N VAL A 42 -1.82 6.35 -1.23
CA VAL A 42 -1.16 5.02 -1.18
C VAL A 42 -1.65 4.20 0.02
N ARG A 43 -1.96 4.84 1.15
CA ARG A 43 -2.56 4.18 2.32
C ARG A 43 -3.92 3.56 2.01
N GLN A 44 -4.70 4.13 1.08
CA GLN A 44 -5.99 3.55 0.68
C GLN A 44 -5.83 2.19 -0.02
N HIS A 45 -4.75 1.99 -0.78
CA HIS A 45 -4.46 0.68 -1.39
C HIS A 45 -4.00 -0.37 -0.36
N ARG A 46 -3.59 0.06 0.83
CA ARG A 46 -3.16 -0.79 1.94
C ARG A 46 -4.28 -1.07 2.94
N LYS A 47 -5.51 -0.58 2.71
CA LYS A 47 -6.67 -0.91 3.55
C LYS A 47 -7.10 -2.34 3.31
N CYS A 48 -7.59 -2.99 4.37
CA CYS A 48 -8.13 -4.33 4.26
C CYS A 48 -9.29 -4.34 3.24
N PRO A 49 -9.39 -5.35 2.36
CA PRO A 49 -10.49 -5.46 1.39
C PRO A 49 -11.88 -5.52 2.04
N LYS A 50 -11.96 -6.02 3.28
CA LYS A 50 -13.17 -6.03 4.06
C LYS A 50 -13.08 -4.92 5.11
N GLY A 51 -13.96 -3.93 5.02
CA GLY A 51 -14.09 -2.88 6.05
C GLY A 51 -14.57 -3.41 7.40
N ASP A 52 -15.08 -4.64 7.46
CA ASP A 52 -15.46 -5.36 8.69
C ASP A 52 -14.32 -6.22 9.26
N CYS A 53 -13.09 -6.02 8.78
CA CYS A 53 -11.99 -6.86 9.23
C CYS A 53 -11.62 -6.51 10.68
N PRO A 54 -11.56 -7.48 11.62
CA PRO A 54 -11.26 -7.24 13.04
C PRO A 54 -9.91 -6.56 13.32
N TRP A 55 -9.06 -6.46 12.30
CA TRP A 55 -7.70 -5.92 12.35
C TRP A 55 -7.60 -4.46 11.86
N GLU A 56 -8.73 -3.78 11.61
CA GLU A 56 -8.76 -2.34 11.25
C GLU A 56 -8.09 -1.46 12.33
N GLY A 57 -8.17 -1.86 13.61
CA GLY A 57 -7.65 -1.09 14.76
C GLY A 57 -6.19 -1.31 15.14
N THR A 58 -5.48 -2.25 14.52
CA THR A 58 -4.02 -2.39 14.73
C THR A 58 -3.31 -1.17 14.12
N GLU A 59 -2.27 -0.62 14.73
CA GLU A 59 -1.43 0.40 14.07
C GLU A 59 -0.12 -0.21 13.53
N ASP A 60 0.26 -1.38 14.04
CA ASP A 60 1.43 -2.13 13.59
C ASP A 60 1.31 -2.60 12.14
N GLY A 61 2.05 -1.93 11.25
CA GLY A 61 2.08 -2.26 9.82
C GLY A 61 2.50 -3.71 9.53
N LYS A 62 3.37 -4.29 10.35
CA LYS A 62 3.83 -5.70 10.22
C LYS A 62 2.71 -6.69 10.55
N GLU A 63 1.87 -6.38 11.53
CA GLU A 63 0.76 -7.25 11.93
C GLU A 63 -0.36 -7.21 10.89
N LYS A 64 -0.67 -6.01 10.37
CA LYS A 64 -1.57 -5.84 9.23
C LYS A 64 -1.11 -6.60 8.00
N GLU A 65 0.17 -6.51 7.68
CA GLU A 65 0.73 -7.22 6.53
C GLU A 65 0.62 -8.75 6.70
N ARG A 66 0.90 -9.26 7.90
CA ARG A 66 0.72 -10.69 8.20
C ARG A 66 -0.73 -11.12 8.10
N HIS A 67 -1.64 -10.31 8.64
CA HIS A 67 -3.07 -10.55 8.54
C HIS A 67 -3.52 -10.64 7.07
N VAL A 68 -3.12 -9.67 6.25
CA VAL A 68 -3.47 -9.61 4.82
C VAL A 68 -2.95 -10.84 4.08
N TRP A 69 -1.73 -11.30 4.35
CA TRP A 69 -1.17 -12.49 3.70
C TRP A 69 -1.78 -13.82 4.17
N ASN A 70 -2.21 -13.92 5.42
CA ASN A 70 -2.86 -15.12 5.95
C ASN A 70 -4.33 -15.21 5.54
N THR A 71 -5.07 -14.11 5.66
CA THR A 71 -6.54 -14.07 5.49
C THR A 71 -6.94 -13.69 4.06
N HIS A 72 -6.16 -12.85 3.39
CA HIS A 72 -6.50 -12.25 2.11
C HIS A 72 -5.42 -12.47 1.05
N ARG A 73 -4.81 -13.66 1.03
CA ARG A 73 -3.66 -14.00 0.15
C ARG A 73 -3.86 -13.62 -1.33
N ILE A 74 -5.00 -13.96 -1.92
CA ILE A 74 -5.29 -13.64 -3.34
C ILE A 74 -5.34 -12.12 -3.55
N TRP A 75 -5.96 -11.39 -2.61
CA TRP A 75 -6.03 -9.94 -2.66
C TRP A 75 -4.67 -9.29 -2.42
N ALA A 76 -3.85 -9.84 -1.51
CA ALA A 76 -2.48 -9.39 -1.25
C ALA A 76 -1.61 -9.49 -2.52
N VAL A 77 -1.69 -10.63 -3.24
CA VAL A 77 -1.02 -10.83 -4.52
C VAL A 77 -1.52 -9.83 -5.57
N LYS A 78 -2.84 -9.65 -5.69
CA LYS A 78 -3.45 -8.71 -6.64
C LYS A 78 -3.02 -7.26 -6.38
N ASN A 79 -2.87 -6.89 -5.10
CA ASN A 79 -2.51 -5.55 -4.66
C ASN A 79 -1.01 -5.35 -4.44
N LYS A 80 -0.16 -6.29 -4.90
CA LYS A 80 1.31 -6.17 -4.79
C LYS A 80 1.79 -5.82 -3.38
N TYR A 81 1.16 -6.41 -2.37
CA TYR A 81 1.73 -6.39 -1.03
C TYR A 81 3.14 -6.97 -1.06
N SER A 82 4.03 -6.45 -0.22
CA SER A 82 5.37 -7.02 -0.11
C SER A 82 5.22 -8.46 0.34
N SER A 83 5.82 -9.40 -0.40
CA SER A 83 5.79 -10.80 0.01
C SER A 83 6.52 -10.92 1.35
N ILE A 84 5.79 -11.33 2.39
CA ILE A 84 6.39 -11.72 3.68
C ILE A 84 6.90 -13.16 3.66
N GLY A 85 6.69 -13.84 2.54
CA GLY A 85 7.10 -15.21 2.30
C GLY A 85 8.58 -15.35 1.99
N GLY A 86 8.93 -16.57 1.59
CA GLY A 86 10.25 -16.91 1.12
C GLY A 86 10.25 -18.29 0.49
N GLU A 87 11.32 -18.59 -0.23
CA GLU A 87 11.56 -19.92 -0.77
C GLU A 87 12.67 -20.61 0.01
N CYS A 88 12.59 -21.93 0.13
CA CYS A 88 13.67 -22.71 0.68
C CYS A 88 14.85 -22.73 -0.31
N PRO A 89 16.08 -22.33 0.09
CA PRO A 89 17.24 -22.38 -0.79
C PRO A 89 17.67 -23.81 -1.14
N THR A 90 17.27 -24.82 -0.36
CA THR A 90 17.68 -26.21 -0.57
C THR A 90 16.77 -26.96 -1.54
N CYS A 91 15.45 -26.72 -1.50
CA CYS A 91 14.47 -27.46 -2.31
C CYS A 91 13.54 -26.58 -3.16
N GLY A 92 13.65 -25.25 -3.08
CA GLY A 92 12.81 -24.32 -3.84
C GLY A 92 11.34 -24.24 -3.37
N ALA A 93 10.97 -24.89 -2.26
CA ALA A 93 9.61 -24.84 -1.74
C ALA A 93 9.22 -23.40 -1.34
N LYS A 94 8.08 -22.93 -1.83
CA LYS A 94 7.57 -21.56 -1.57
C LYS A 94 6.66 -21.54 -0.36
N PHE A 95 6.93 -20.63 0.57
CA PHE A 95 6.15 -20.47 1.79
C PHE A 95 5.56 -19.07 1.86
N ALA A 96 4.36 -18.98 2.46
CA ALA A 96 3.68 -17.71 2.68
C ALA A 96 4.40 -16.81 3.72
N ARG A 97 5.28 -17.37 4.56
CA ARG A 97 6.02 -16.63 5.59
C ARG A 97 7.46 -17.11 5.75
N LYS A 98 8.38 -16.20 6.07
CA LYS A 98 9.80 -16.52 6.36
C LYS A 98 10.00 -17.47 7.53
N ASP A 99 9.24 -17.37 8.62
CA ASP A 99 9.34 -18.29 9.75
C ASP A 99 8.98 -19.74 9.37
N TYR A 100 8.08 -19.92 8.39
CA TYR A 100 7.79 -21.24 7.86
C TYR A 100 8.95 -21.80 7.04
N VAL A 101 9.69 -20.97 6.30
CA VAL A 101 10.92 -21.37 5.61
C VAL A 101 11.95 -21.86 6.61
N VAL A 102 12.21 -21.09 7.67
CA VAL A 102 13.21 -21.45 8.70
C VAL A 102 12.82 -22.76 9.39
N ARG A 103 11.55 -22.91 9.78
CA ARG A 103 11.04 -24.15 10.40
C ARG A 103 11.13 -25.33 9.43
N HIS A 104 10.82 -25.10 8.16
CA HIS A 104 10.93 -26.12 7.12
C HIS A 104 12.39 -26.55 6.94
N GLN A 105 13.34 -25.61 6.82
CA GLN A 105 14.76 -25.90 6.72
C GLN A 105 15.24 -26.76 7.89
N ARG A 106 14.95 -26.35 9.14
CA ARG A 106 15.33 -27.13 10.33
C ARG A 106 14.78 -28.55 10.33
N ARG A 107 13.52 -28.74 9.91
CA ARG A 107 12.84 -30.04 9.95
C ARG A 107 13.11 -30.95 8.76
N LYS A 108 13.36 -30.40 7.58
CA LYS A 108 13.47 -31.16 6.31
C LYS A 108 14.88 -31.21 5.76
N HIS A 109 15.71 -30.24 6.12
CA HIS A 109 17.07 -30.12 5.62
C HIS A 109 18.13 -30.11 6.72
N GLY A 110 17.72 -30.21 8.00
CA GLY A 110 18.62 -30.39 9.14
C GLY A 110 19.79 -29.42 9.11
N GLY A 111 19.51 -28.14 9.36
CA GLY A 111 20.57 -27.17 9.65
C GLY A 111 21.21 -27.47 10.99
#